data_AF-A0A7K3WVU3-F1
#
_entry.id   AF-A0A7K3WVU3-F1
#
_cell.length_a   1.000
_cell.length_b   1.000
_cell.length_c   1.000
_cell.angle_alpha   90.00
_cell.angle_beta   90.00
_cell.angle_gamma   90.00
#
_symmetry.space_group_name_H-M   'P 1'
#
loop_
_entity.id
_entity.type
_entity.pdbx_description
1 polymer ?
#
loop_
_entity_poly.entity_id
_entity_poly.type
_entity_poly.pdbx_seq_one_letter_code
_entity_poly.pdbx_strand_id
1 'polypeptide(L)'
;MIKFQTIFTVLILLSTSFSCCKDDDNKPGDENENFSEYFTCKINGVEFNPTGTFNCNNLSFYYYQEETGGVPAGSMVISGRNCPTGEAVALRFEGVEPNVGFLDFNFPTYADSCFPIYRNAHIETGSTIIHYESLIVGSMNISSFTPRDSVTEKLGKIEGTFEFTVANEENDSIIHVTDGAFRFKVPNIW
;
A
#
# COMPACT_ATOMS: atom_id res chain seq x y z
N MET A 1 26.79 -66.08 -24.66
CA MET A 1 26.89 -65.03 -25.70
C MET A 1 25.51 -64.38 -25.86
N ILE A 2 25.19 -63.47 -24.93
CA ILE A 2 23.90 -62.78 -24.87
C ILE A 2 24.04 -61.53 -25.75
N LYS A 3 23.19 -61.42 -26.77
CA LYS A 3 23.26 -60.38 -27.81
C LYS A 3 23.04 -59.00 -27.19
N PHE A 4 24.06 -58.16 -27.27
CA PHE A 4 24.06 -56.72 -26.89
C PHE A 4 22.94 -55.90 -27.58
N GLN A 5 22.29 -56.48 -28.58
CA GLN A 5 21.25 -55.86 -29.40
C GLN A 5 19.89 -55.77 -28.70
N THR A 6 19.60 -56.63 -27.71
CA THR A 6 18.27 -56.63 -27.05
C THR A 6 18.16 -55.57 -25.94
N ILE A 7 19.29 -55.16 -25.34
CA ILE A 7 19.32 -54.16 -24.25
C ILE A 7 19.11 -52.74 -24.81
N PHE A 8 19.59 -52.45 -26.02
CA PHE A 8 19.45 -51.13 -26.63
C PHE A 8 18.00 -50.80 -27.01
N THR A 9 17.21 -51.82 -27.36
CA THR A 9 15.80 -51.63 -27.77
C THR A 9 14.86 -51.38 -26.59
N VAL A 10 15.19 -51.86 -25.39
CA VAL A 10 14.40 -51.60 -24.17
C VAL A 10 14.64 -50.18 -23.63
N LEU A 11 15.84 -49.61 -23.84
CA LEU A 11 16.15 -48.25 -23.39
C LEU A 11 15.42 -47.16 -24.19
N ILE A 12 15.16 -47.39 -25.48
CA ILE A 12 14.48 -46.42 -26.36
C ILE A 12 12.96 -46.38 -26.09
N LEU A 13 12.38 -47.46 -25.58
CA LEU A 13 10.96 -47.53 -25.19
C LEU A 13 10.66 -46.84 -23.86
N LEU A 14 11.67 -46.58 -23.00
CA LEU A 14 11.48 -45.83 -21.76
C LEU A 14 11.61 -44.31 -21.91
N SER A 15 12.11 -43.80 -23.05
CA SER A 15 12.28 -42.35 -23.27
C SER A 15 11.06 -41.65 -23.86
N THR A 16 10.00 -42.36 -24.23
CA THR A 16 8.79 -41.76 -24.83
C THR A 16 7.65 -41.49 -23.84
N SER A 17 7.85 -41.75 -22.54
CA SER A 17 6.85 -41.46 -21.49
C SER A 17 6.96 -40.06 -20.86
N PHE A 18 7.85 -39.20 -21.35
CA PHE A 18 7.89 -37.77 -20.95
C PHE A 18 7.19 -36.86 -21.97
N SER A 19 6.05 -37.31 -22.49
CA SER A 19 5.20 -36.51 -23.37
C SER A 19 4.08 -35.86 -22.57
N CYS A 20 4.18 -34.53 -22.41
CA CYS A 20 3.12 -33.57 -22.10
C CYS A 20 2.38 -33.71 -20.76
N CYS A 21 2.97 -33.12 -19.70
CA CYS A 21 2.24 -32.06 -19.02
C CYS A 21 2.83 -30.74 -19.53
N LYS A 22 2.19 -30.18 -20.56
CA LYS A 22 2.34 -28.77 -20.87
C LYS A 22 1.51 -28.09 -19.78
N ASP A 23 2.14 -27.76 -18.67
CA ASP A 23 1.51 -26.87 -17.70
C ASP A 23 1.25 -25.57 -18.45
N ASP A 24 -0.02 -25.29 -18.65
CA ASP A 24 -0.57 -24.11 -19.29
C ASP A 24 -0.44 -22.92 -18.33
N ASP A 25 0.77 -22.71 -17.78
CA ASP A 25 1.12 -21.65 -16.83
C ASP A 25 1.40 -20.32 -17.54
N ASN A 26 0.99 -20.19 -18.80
CA ASN A 26 0.87 -18.89 -19.47
C ASN A 26 -0.53 -18.30 -19.26
N LYS A 27 -1.10 -18.42 -18.06
CA LYS A 27 -1.96 -17.34 -17.60
C LYS A 27 -1.01 -16.19 -17.26
N PRO A 28 -1.14 -15.00 -17.87
CA PRO A 28 -0.41 -13.83 -17.39
C PRO A 28 -0.73 -13.74 -15.90
N GLY A 29 0.29 -13.95 -15.06
CA GLY A 29 0.14 -13.89 -13.62
C GLY A 29 -0.56 -12.58 -13.30
N ASP A 30 -1.65 -12.65 -12.56
CA ASP A 30 -2.46 -11.49 -12.30
C ASP A 30 -1.64 -10.49 -11.48
N GLU A 31 -1.11 -9.46 -12.14
CA GLU A 31 -0.20 -8.48 -11.54
C GLU A 31 -0.81 -7.79 -10.31
N ASN A 32 -2.14 -7.85 -10.17
CA ASN A 32 -2.87 -7.27 -9.05
C ASN A 32 -2.85 -8.13 -7.78
N GLU A 33 -2.53 -9.43 -7.86
CA GLU A 33 -2.57 -10.31 -6.67
C GLU A 33 -1.20 -10.51 -6.01
N ASN A 34 -0.11 -10.40 -6.80
CA ASN A 34 1.22 -10.82 -6.38
C ASN A 34 2.27 -9.70 -6.33
N PHE A 35 1.91 -8.54 -5.76
CA PHE A 35 2.86 -7.47 -5.44
C PHE A 35 3.05 -7.29 -3.93
N SER A 36 4.23 -6.82 -3.55
CA SER A 36 4.53 -6.41 -2.17
C SER A 36 3.97 -5.02 -1.90
N GLU A 37 3.27 -4.87 -0.78
CA GLU A 37 2.80 -3.58 -0.28
C GLU A 37 3.94 -2.83 0.40
N TYR A 38 3.95 -1.51 0.27
CA TYR A 38 4.94 -0.67 0.93
C TYR A 38 4.40 0.74 1.21
N PHE A 39 5.05 1.39 2.17
CA PHE A 39 4.91 2.81 2.47
C PHE A 39 6.26 3.31 2.95
N THR A 40 6.82 4.32 2.27
CA THR A 40 8.12 4.92 2.59
C THR A 40 8.02 6.42 2.47
N CYS A 41 8.78 7.17 3.27
CA CYS A 41 8.98 8.61 3.12
C CYS A 41 10.18 9.05 3.97
N LYS A 42 10.49 10.34 3.91
CA LYS A 42 11.41 11.02 4.82
C LYS A 42 10.69 12.05 5.67
N ILE A 43 10.99 12.08 6.96
CA ILE A 43 10.51 13.09 7.90
C ILE A 43 11.69 14.03 8.19
N ASN A 44 11.57 15.30 7.80
CA ASN A 44 12.64 16.28 7.90
C ASN A 44 13.99 15.79 7.31
N GLY A 45 13.91 15.04 6.21
CA GLY A 45 15.07 14.45 5.53
C GLY A 45 15.60 13.14 6.12
N VAL A 46 15.02 12.64 7.20
CA VAL A 46 15.38 11.35 7.82
C VAL A 46 14.44 10.25 7.34
N GLU A 47 14.99 9.12 6.90
CA GLU A 47 14.22 7.96 6.44
C GLU A 47 13.23 7.46 7.49
N PHE A 48 11.97 7.36 7.10
CA PHE A 48 10.91 6.77 7.89
C PHE A 48 10.57 5.39 7.33
N ASN A 49 10.86 4.36 8.13
CA ASN A 49 10.60 2.97 7.78
C ASN A 49 9.56 2.37 8.74
N PRO A 50 8.28 2.28 8.33
CA PRO A 50 7.23 1.65 9.12
C PRO A 50 7.64 0.25 9.56
N THR A 51 7.70 0.03 10.87
CA THR A 51 8.14 -1.24 11.46
C THR A 51 7.00 -1.86 12.26
N GLY A 52 6.58 -3.08 11.89
CA GLY A 52 5.48 -3.80 12.54
C GLY A 52 5.93 -4.57 13.77
N THR A 53 4.96 -5.00 14.57
CA THR A 53 5.17 -6.02 15.62
C THR A 53 4.06 -7.05 15.54
N PHE A 54 4.14 -8.13 16.32
CA PHE A 54 3.11 -9.18 16.33
C PHE A 54 1.69 -8.65 16.60
N ASN A 55 1.56 -7.57 17.37
CA ASN A 55 0.27 -6.98 17.77
C ASN A 55 0.01 -5.60 17.14
N CYS A 56 0.83 -5.16 16.19
CA CYS A 56 0.69 -3.84 15.59
C CYS A 56 1.04 -3.89 14.11
N ASN A 57 0.07 -3.55 13.28
CA ASN A 57 0.26 -3.39 11.85
C ASN A 57 0.96 -2.06 11.56
N ASN A 58 2.02 -2.12 10.77
CA ASN A 58 2.80 -0.95 10.35
C ASN A 58 2.27 -0.31 9.08
N LEU A 59 1.53 -1.04 8.25
CA LEU A 59 1.03 -0.56 6.97
C LEU A 59 -0.49 -0.67 6.97
N SER A 60 -1.20 0.44 6.81
CA SER A 60 -2.66 0.40 6.73
C SER A 60 -3.16 1.17 5.54
N PHE A 61 -4.04 0.52 4.79
CA PHE A 61 -4.84 1.10 3.73
C PHE A 61 -6.31 0.78 3.97
N TYR A 62 -7.14 1.81 3.91
CA TYR A 62 -8.59 1.68 3.99
C TYR A 62 -9.23 2.53 2.90
N TYR A 63 -10.22 1.98 2.19
CA TYR A 63 -11.04 2.72 1.25
C TYR A 63 -12.49 2.24 1.34
N TYR A 64 -13.40 3.17 1.61
CA TYR A 64 -14.83 2.93 1.77
C TYR A 64 -15.54 3.45 0.54
N GLN A 65 -15.82 2.59 -0.43
CA GLN A 65 -16.53 3.00 -1.65
C GLN A 65 -17.97 3.42 -1.36
N GLU A 66 -18.60 2.78 -0.37
CA GLU A 66 -19.96 3.07 0.10
C GLU A 66 -19.92 3.44 1.58
N GLU A 67 -20.97 4.10 2.07
CA GLU A 67 -21.08 4.42 3.49
C GLU A 67 -21.22 3.15 4.31
N THR A 68 -20.41 3.00 5.36
CA THR A 68 -20.45 1.80 6.21
C THR A 68 -20.01 2.09 7.63
N GLY A 69 -20.78 1.63 8.62
CA GLY A 69 -20.45 1.82 10.04
C GLY A 69 -20.33 3.29 10.47
N GLY A 70 -21.03 4.21 9.79
CA GLY A 70 -20.91 5.65 10.01
C GLY A 70 -19.67 6.30 9.38
N VAL A 71 -18.88 5.54 8.61
CA VAL A 71 -17.81 6.07 7.77
C VAL A 71 -18.40 6.48 6.42
N PRO A 72 -18.30 7.76 6.01
CA PRO A 72 -18.83 8.22 4.73
C PRO A 72 -18.21 7.51 3.53
N ALA A 73 -19.00 7.39 2.46
CA ALA A 73 -18.50 6.95 1.15
C ALA A 73 -17.35 7.86 0.67
N GLY A 74 -16.37 7.27 -0.01
CA GLY A 74 -15.15 7.95 -0.45
C GLY A 74 -14.13 8.19 0.66
N SER A 75 -14.36 7.71 1.90
CA SER A 75 -13.33 7.81 2.94
C SER A 75 -12.13 6.93 2.60
N MET A 76 -10.93 7.52 2.60
CA MET A 76 -9.69 6.80 2.32
C MET A 76 -8.61 7.13 3.36
N VAL A 77 -7.86 6.12 3.78
CA VAL A 77 -6.70 6.26 4.66
C VAL A 77 -5.53 5.48 4.08
N ILE A 78 -4.39 6.14 3.94
CA ILE A 78 -3.10 5.52 3.61
C ILE A 78 -2.15 5.84 4.76
N SER A 79 -1.49 4.85 5.36
CA SER A 79 -0.61 5.13 6.50
C SER A 79 0.55 4.15 6.66
N GLY A 80 1.64 4.70 7.20
CA GLY A 80 2.78 3.96 7.73
C GLY A 80 2.99 4.29 9.20
N ARG A 81 3.24 3.28 10.03
CA ARG A 81 3.47 3.38 11.47
C ARG A 81 4.73 2.62 11.88
N ASN A 82 5.58 3.27 12.67
CA ASN A 82 6.63 2.60 13.42
C ASN A 82 6.03 2.15 14.76
N CYS A 83 5.66 0.88 14.86
CA CYS A 83 4.96 0.34 16.02
C CYS A 83 5.78 0.43 17.33
N PRO A 84 7.10 0.12 17.34
CA PRO A 84 7.95 0.31 18.52
C PRO A 84 7.97 1.74 19.09
N THR A 85 8.05 2.76 18.23
CA THR A 85 8.11 4.17 18.66
C THR A 85 6.74 4.82 18.73
N GLY A 86 5.73 4.24 18.09
CA GLY A 86 4.41 4.84 17.92
C GLY A 86 4.38 6.03 16.95
N GLU A 87 5.49 6.34 16.28
CA GLU A 87 5.54 7.35 15.22
C GLU A 87 4.69 6.91 14.01
N ALA A 88 3.97 7.83 13.38
CA ALA A 88 3.13 7.52 12.23
C ALA A 88 3.00 8.69 11.25
N VAL A 89 2.85 8.34 9.98
CA VAL A 89 2.48 9.23 8.88
C VAL A 89 1.20 8.68 8.28
N ALA A 90 0.18 9.54 8.13
CA ALA A 90 -1.10 9.17 7.55
C ALA A 90 -1.58 10.23 6.57
N LEU A 91 -2.20 9.78 5.48
CA LEU A 91 -2.96 10.60 4.55
C LEU A 91 -4.43 10.18 4.70
N ARG A 92 -5.30 11.10 5.09
CA ARG A 92 -6.74 10.85 5.22
C ARG A 92 -7.48 11.70 4.21
N PHE A 93 -8.51 11.13 3.60
CA PHE A 93 -9.31 11.79 2.59
C PHE A 93 -10.78 11.50 2.81
N GLU A 94 -11.62 12.45 2.41
CA GLU A 94 -13.07 12.29 2.31
C GLU A 94 -13.52 12.53 0.88
N GLY A 95 -14.59 11.86 0.45
CA GLY A 95 -15.15 12.05 -0.89
C GLY A 95 -14.23 11.61 -2.04
N VAL A 96 -13.33 10.65 -1.81
CA VAL A 96 -12.39 10.19 -2.85
C VAL A 96 -13.12 9.44 -3.95
N GLU A 97 -12.97 9.95 -5.16
CA GLU A 97 -13.29 9.23 -6.39
C GLU A 97 -12.03 8.54 -6.93
N PRO A 98 -12.07 7.23 -7.27
CA PRO A 98 -10.92 6.53 -7.82
C PRO A 98 -10.44 7.18 -9.12
N ASN A 99 -9.26 7.82 -9.06
CA ASN A 99 -8.66 8.48 -10.20
C ASN A 99 -7.14 8.37 -10.17
N VAL A 100 -6.50 8.64 -11.31
CA VAL A 100 -5.05 8.71 -11.48
C VAL A 100 -4.63 10.13 -11.79
N GLY A 101 -3.40 10.48 -11.41
CA GLY A 101 -2.81 11.79 -11.65
C GLY A 101 -2.55 12.57 -10.38
N PHE A 102 -2.32 13.87 -10.58
CA PHE A 102 -1.92 14.80 -9.54
C PHE A 102 -3.11 15.27 -8.71
N LEU A 103 -2.91 15.38 -7.40
CA LEU A 103 -3.88 15.87 -6.43
C LEU A 103 -3.15 16.84 -5.49
N ASP A 104 -3.63 18.08 -5.43
CA ASP A 104 -3.20 19.10 -4.46
C ASP A 104 -4.02 18.95 -3.16
N PHE A 105 -3.38 18.92 -1.99
CA PHE A 105 -4.10 18.71 -0.73
C PHE A 105 -4.90 19.93 -0.27
N ASN A 106 -4.54 21.14 -0.71
CA ASN A 106 -5.30 22.36 -0.40
C ASN A 106 -6.50 22.53 -1.34
N PHE A 107 -6.40 22.01 -2.57
CA PHE A 107 -7.43 22.11 -3.60
C PHE A 107 -7.60 20.77 -4.34
N PRO A 108 -8.09 19.72 -3.68
CA PRO A 108 -8.17 18.40 -4.28
C PRO A 108 -9.14 18.37 -5.47
N THR A 109 -8.75 17.71 -6.55
CA THR A 109 -9.55 17.58 -7.78
C THR A 109 -10.46 16.35 -7.78
N TYR A 110 -10.14 15.34 -6.97
CA TYR A 110 -10.83 14.03 -6.93
C TYR A 110 -11.12 13.57 -5.49
N ALA A 111 -11.16 14.51 -4.56
CA ALA A 111 -11.55 14.31 -3.17
C ALA A 111 -12.21 15.60 -2.67
N ASP A 112 -13.07 15.51 -1.66
CA ASP A 112 -13.66 16.70 -1.03
C ASP A 112 -12.66 17.40 -0.11
N SER A 113 -11.85 16.61 0.59
CA SER A 113 -10.92 17.11 1.60
C SER A 113 -9.72 16.17 1.79
N CYS A 114 -8.61 16.72 2.29
CA CYS A 114 -7.36 16.01 2.55
C CYS A 114 -6.82 16.44 3.92
N PHE A 115 -6.57 15.47 4.80
CA PHE A 115 -6.07 15.71 6.17
C PHE A 115 -4.83 14.86 6.44
N PRO A 116 -3.67 15.21 5.86
CA PRO A 116 -2.42 14.53 6.18
C PRO A 116 -2.03 14.81 7.64
N ILE A 117 -1.44 13.82 8.29
CA ILE A 117 -0.95 13.91 9.67
C ILE A 117 0.44 13.30 9.76
N TYR A 118 1.27 13.94 10.55
CA TYR A 118 2.38 13.29 11.23
C TYR A 118 2.12 13.22 12.74
N ARG A 119 2.37 12.04 13.34
CA ARG A 119 2.21 11.78 14.77
C ARG A 119 3.53 11.30 15.32
N ASN A 120 4.04 11.99 16.33
CA ASN A 120 5.18 11.54 17.12
C ASN A 120 4.69 11.11 18.51
N ALA A 121 4.95 9.86 18.88
CA ALA A 121 4.66 9.37 20.22
C ALA A 121 5.97 9.19 20.99
N HIS A 122 6.23 10.03 21.98
CA HIS A 122 7.36 9.79 22.89
C HIS A 122 6.93 8.77 23.96
N ILE A 123 7.12 7.48 23.65
CA ILE A 123 6.73 6.38 24.54
C ILE A 123 7.60 6.36 25.82
N GLU A 124 8.82 6.90 25.76
CA GLU A 124 9.80 6.82 26.86
C GLU A 124 9.55 7.77 28.04
N THR A 125 8.81 8.88 27.87
CA THR A 125 8.73 9.97 28.87
C THR A 125 7.35 10.19 29.50
N GLY A 126 6.38 9.31 29.26
CA GLY A 126 5.05 9.43 29.87
C GLY A 126 3.89 9.66 28.90
N SER A 127 4.03 9.25 27.63
CA SER A 127 2.93 9.09 26.67
C SER A 127 2.29 10.39 26.14
N THR A 128 3.04 11.48 26.01
CA THR A 128 2.53 12.62 25.23
C THR A 128 2.63 12.28 23.75
N ILE A 129 1.47 12.23 23.09
CA ILE A 129 1.39 12.11 21.64
C ILE A 129 1.33 13.52 21.08
N ILE A 130 2.29 13.88 20.24
CA ILE A 130 2.34 15.15 19.54
C ILE A 130 1.78 14.93 18.14
N HIS A 131 0.74 15.69 17.80
CA HIS A 131 0.10 15.66 16.48
C HIS A 131 0.52 16.88 15.66
N TYR A 132 0.81 16.66 14.38
CA TYR A 132 1.04 17.70 13.39
C TYR A 132 0.00 17.51 12.29
N GLU A 133 -1.02 18.36 12.28
CA GLU A 133 -2.21 18.19 11.44
C GLU A 133 -2.66 19.46 10.71
N SER A 134 -2.06 20.62 11.02
CA SER A 134 -2.32 21.87 10.31
C SER A 134 -1.58 21.84 8.97
N LEU A 135 -2.26 21.42 7.91
CA LEU A 135 -1.73 21.39 6.54
C LEU A 135 -1.27 22.78 6.09
N ILE A 136 -0.01 22.88 5.66
CA ILE A 136 0.54 24.07 5.01
C ILE A 136 0.48 23.89 3.48
N VAL A 137 1.04 22.79 3.00
CA VAL A 137 1.06 22.42 1.58
C VAL A 137 1.25 20.93 1.47
N GLY A 138 0.73 20.32 0.41
CA GLY A 138 1.07 18.95 0.09
C GLY A 138 0.44 18.52 -1.22
N SER A 139 0.95 17.42 -1.74
CA SER A 139 0.45 16.84 -2.96
C SER A 139 0.62 15.33 -2.98
N MET A 140 -0.13 14.70 -3.88
CA MET A 140 0.02 13.30 -4.22
C MET A 140 -0.03 13.15 -5.74
N ASN A 141 0.68 12.17 -6.26
CA ASN A 141 0.50 11.69 -7.62
C ASN A 141 0.16 10.21 -7.60
N ILE A 142 -1.05 9.87 -8.04
CA ILE A 142 -1.54 8.50 -8.11
C ILE A 142 -1.23 7.93 -9.49
N SER A 143 -0.39 6.89 -9.53
CA SER A 143 0.00 6.21 -10.77
C SER A 143 -0.94 5.05 -11.14
N SER A 144 -1.63 4.48 -10.14
CA SER A 144 -2.60 3.41 -10.31
C SER A 144 -3.64 3.52 -9.21
N PHE A 145 -4.93 3.44 -9.57
CA PHE A 145 -6.01 3.21 -8.61
C PHE A 145 -7.09 2.37 -9.27
N THR A 146 -7.15 1.11 -8.88
CA THR A 146 -8.20 0.17 -9.25
C THR A 146 -8.91 -0.25 -7.97
N PRO A 147 -10.22 0.03 -7.83
CA PRO A 147 -11.01 -0.53 -6.74
C PRO A 147 -11.07 -2.06 -6.81
N ARG A 148 -11.50 -2.70 -5.72
CA ARG A 148 -11.80 -4.13 -5.74
C ARG A 148 -12.94 -4.41 -6.71
N ASP A 149 -12.86 -5.51 -7.45
CA ASP A 149 -13.97 -6.02 -8.23
C ASP A 149 -14.91 -6.84 -7.33
N SER A 150 -16.16 -6.38 -7.19
CA SER A 150 -17.17 -7.03 -6.34
C SER A 150 -17.71 -8.33 -6.94
N VAL A 151 -17.55 -8.56 -8.25
CA VAL A 151 -18.04 -9.74 -8.95
C VAL A 151 -16.98 -10.84 -8.97
N THR A 152 -15.73 -10.49 -9.29
CA THR A 152 -14.63 -11.46 -9.37
C THR A 152 -13.89 -11.65 -8.05
N GLU A 153 -14.24 -10.85 -7.03
CA GLU A 153 -13.57 -10.78 -5.72
C GLU A 153 -12.10 -10.36 -5.74
N LYS A 154 -11.54 -10.10 -6.93
CA LYS A 154 -10.16 -9.73 -7.17
C LYS A 154 -9.82 -8.41 -6.49
N LEU A 155 -8.72 -8.42 -5.74
CA LEU A 155 -8.23 -7.24 -5.04
C LEU A 155 -7.85 -6.14 -6.03
N GLY A 156 -8.16 -4.90 -5.65
CA GLY A 156 -7.71 -3.74 -6.38
C GLY A 156 -6.27 -3.37 -6.01
N LYS A 157 -5.76 -2.30 -6.64
CA LYS A 157 -4.41 -1.78 -6.43
C LYS A 157 -4.43 -0.26 -6.40
N ILE A 158 -3.77 0.33 -5.41
CA ILE A 158 -3.43 1.75 -5.40
C ILE A 158 -1.91 1.94 -5.29
N GLU A 159 -1.35 2.89 -6.04
CA GLU A 159 0.07 3.20 -6.04
C GLU A 159 0.33 4.66 -6.38
N GLY A 160 1.25 5.29 -5.66
CA GLY A 160 1.58 6.68 -5.91
C GLY A 160 2.75 7.21 -5.08
N THR A 161 2.97 8.51 -5.23
CA THR A 161 3.94 9.29 -4.46
C THR A 161 3.25 10.44 -3.75
N PHE A 162 3.83 10.93 -2.66
CA PHE A 162 3.29 12.06 -1.92
C PHE A 162 4.38 12.87 -1.23
N GLU A 163 4.05 14.12 -0.92
CA GLU A 163 4.83 14.99 -0.04
C GLU A 163 3.89 15.98 0.63
N PHE A 164 4.19 16.38 1.84
CA PHE A 164 3.43 17.43 2.52
C PHE A 164 4.22 18.09 3.64
N THR A 165 3.75 19.26 4.04
CA THR A 165 4.22 20.00 5.20
C THR A 165 3.03 20.26 6.11
N VAL A 166 3.18 19.89 7.38
CA VAL A 166 2.18 20.10 8.44
C VAL A 166 2.82 20.82 9.62
N ALA A 167 2.04 21.67 10.28
CA ALA A 167 2.42 22.33 11.51
C ALA A 167 1.69 21.75 12.72
N ASN A 168 2.27 21.98 13.89
CA ASN A 168 1.58 21.91 15.17
C ASN A 168 1.44 23.35 15.69
N GLU A 169 0.21 23.83 15.79
CA GLU A 169 -0.09 25.22 16.18
C GLU A 169 0.19 25.51 17.66
N GLU A 170 0.23 24.48 18.51
CA GLU A 170 0.46 24.64 19.95
C GLU A 170 1.94 24.93 20.27
N ASN A 171 2.87 24.40 19.46
CA ASN A 171 4.31 24.49 19.70
C ASN A 171 5.10 25.15 18.55
N ASP A 172 4.41 25.73 17.57
CA ASP A 172 4.97 26.46 16.42
C ASP A 172 6.06 25.65 15.66
N SER A 173 5.87 24.33 15.58
CA SER A 173 6.81 23.43 14.92
C SER A 173 6.26 22.91 13.60
N ILE A 174 7.14 22.75 12.61
CA ILE A 174 6.82 22.33 11.25
C ILE A 174 7.50 21.00 10.95
N ILE A 175 6.78 20.11 10.27
CA ILE A 175 7.28 18.82 9.79
C ILE A 175 7.14 18.76 8.29
N HIS A 176 8.23 18.39 7.63
CA HIS A 176 8.30 18.15 6.20
C HIS A 176 8.34 16.65 5.93
N VAL A 177 7.31 16.13 5.26
CA VAL A 177 7.27 14.76 4.76
C VAL A 177 7.55 14.79 3.27
N THR A 178 8.64 14.13 2.86
CA THR A 178 9.19 14.18 1.49
C THR A 178 9.49 12.77 1.00
N ASP A 179 9.75 12.62 -0.31
CA ASP A 179 10.07 11.34 -0.94
C ASP A 179 9.06 10.22 -0.61
N GLY A 180 7.80 10.59 -0.42
CA GLY A 180 6.73 9.67 -0.06
C GLY A 180 6.38 8.77 -1.22
N ALA A 181 6.29 7.47 -0.98
CA ALA A 181 5.84 6.49 -1.96
C ALA A 181 5.03 5.39 -1.27
N PHE A 182 4.02 4.88 -1.97
CA PHE A 182 3.19 3.79 -1.46
C PHE A 182 2.68 2.87 -2.56
N ARG A 183 2.38 1.63 -2.17
CA ARG A 183 1.63 0.67 -2.98
C ARG A 183 0.86 -0.25 -2.05
N PHE A 184 -0.44 -0.39 -2.29
CA PHE A 184 -1.34 -1.19 -1.45
C PHE A 184 -2.33 -1.98 -2.30
N LYS A 185 -2.75 -3.12 -1.76
CA LYS A 185 -3.94 -3.84 -2.20
C LYS A 185 -5.17 -3.10 -1.69
N VAL A 186 -6.22 -3.06 -2.49
CA VAL A 186 -7.50 -2.45 -2.13
C VAL A 186 -8.47 -3.58 -1.75
N PRO A 187 -8.68 -3.86 -0.43
CA PRO A 187 -9.66 -4.83 0.02
C PRO A 187 -11.09 -4.24 0.02
N ASN A 188 -12.13 -5.09 0.16
CA ASN A 188 -13.41 -4.56 0.63
C ASN A 188 -13.33 -4.37 2.13
N ILE A 189 -13.73 -3.19 2.58
CA ILE A 189 -14.05 -2.95 3.96
C ILE A 189 -15.54 -2.69 3.98
N TRP A 190 -16.27 -3.67 4.53
CA TRP A 190 -17.69 -3.60 4.85
C TRP A 190 -17.88 -3.43 6.37
#